data_AF-A0A1D6NQ49-F1
#
_entry.id   AF-A0A1D6NQ49-F1
#
_cell.length_a   1.000
_cell.length_b   1.000
_cell.length_c   1.000
_cell.angle_alpha   90.00
_cell.angle_beta   90.00
_cell.angle_gamma   90.00
#
_symmetry.space_group_name_H-M   'P 1'
#
loop_
_entity.id
_entity.type
_entity.pdbx_description
1 polymer ?
#
loop_
_entity_poly.entity_id
_entity_poly.type
_entity_poly.pdbx_seq_one_letter_code
_entity_poly.pdbx_strand_id
1 'polypeptide(L)' 'MGCRLLSKLDIKKCFGINDVGMLYLSQFAHSLRQINLSYCSVTDVGLLSLSSISGLQNMTIVHLAV' A
#
# COMPACT_ATOMS: atom_id res chain seq x y z
N MET A 1 10.13 8.22 -12.89
CA MET A 1 10.10 6.74 -12.90
C MET A 1 9.11 6.32 -11.82
N GLY A 2 8.11 5.49 -12.11
CA GLY A 2 7.04 5.14 -11.17
C GLY A 2 5.95 4.31 -11.85
N CYS A 3 5.21 3.53 -11.07
CA CYS A 3 4.18 2.63 -11.57
C CYS A 3 2.86 3.37 -11.86
N ARG A 4 2.89 4.33 -12.79
CA ARG A 4 1.77 5.24 -13.08
C ARG A 4 0.50 4.57 -13.62
N LEU A 5 0.58 3.32 -14.04
CA LEU A 5 -0.56 2.53 -14.55
C LEU A 5 -0.96 1.42 -13.58
N LEU A 6 -0.27 1.25 -12.45
CA LEU A 6 -0.61 0.24 -11.46
C LEU A 6 -1.93 0.63 -10.80
N SER A 7 -2.97 -0.17 -11.07
CA SER A 7 -4.33 0.05 -10.56
C SER A 7 -4.66 -0.88 -9.40
N LYS A 8 -4.08 -2.09 -9.37
CA LYS A 8 -4.31 -3.09 -8.34
C LYS A 8 -2.98 -3.67 -7.87
N LEU A 9 -2.81 -3.79 -6.57
CA LEU A 9 -1.62 -4.38 -5.96
C LEU A 9 -2.06 -5.34 -4.85
N ASP A 10 -1.53 -6.56 -4.87
CA ASP A 10 -1.79 -7.56 -3.84
C ASP A 10 -0.45 -8.09 -3.32
N ILE A 11 -0.21 -7.92 -2.02
CA ILE A 11 1.03 -8.32 -1.33
C ILE A 11 0.65 -9.16 -0.12
N LYS A 12 1.13 -10.41 -0.09
CA LYS A 12 0.85 -11.35 1.00
C LYS A 12 2.13 -12.03 1.48
N LYS A 13 2.30 -12.15 2.79
CA LYS A 13 3.42 -12.85 3.45
C LYS A 13 4.80 -12.27 3.06
N CYS A 14 4.85 -10.96 2.85
CA CYS A 14 6.09 -10.25 2.52
C CYS A 14 6.51 -9.37 3.71
N PHE A 15 7.20 -9.97 4.68
CA PHE A 15 7.61 -9.29 5.92
C PHE A 15 8.62 -8.14 5.70
N GLY A 16 9.30 -8.10 4.55
CA GLY A 16 10.18 -6.99 4.17
C GLY A 16 9.43 -5.74 3.69
N ILE A 17 8.12 -5.85 3.40
CA ILE A 17 7.30 -4.69 3.03
C ILE A 17 6.80 -4.00 4.31
N ASN A 18 7.07 -2.69 4.40
CA ASN A 18 6.79 -1.85 5.56
C ASN A 18 6.30 -0.46 5.13
N ASP A 19 6.19 0.45 6.09
CA ASP A 19 5.67 1.81 5.90
C ASP A 19 6.42 2.62 4.85
N VAL A 20 7.74 2.40 4.71
CA VAL A 20 8.55 3.04 3.68
C VAL A 20 8.05 2.65 2.30
N GLY A 21 7.72 1.37 2.09
CA GLY A 21 7.11 0.92 0.83
C GLY A 21 5.78 1.60 0.54
N MET A 22 4.96 1.81 1.55
CA MET A 22 3.66 2.49 1.41
C MET A 22 3.82 3.97 1.07
N LEU A 23 4.81 4.65 1.65
CA LEU A 23 5.18 6.02 1.30
C LEU A 23 5.61 6.14 -0.17
N TYR A 24 6.39 5.18 -0.68
CA TYR A 24 6.75 5.17 -2.11
C TYR A 24 5.53 4.92 -3.01
N LEU A 25 4.62 4.02 -2.61
CA LEU A 25 3.39 3.80 -3.36
C LEU A 25 2.53 5.08 -3.42
N SER A 26 2.41 5.81 -2.32
CA SER A 26 1.62 7.05 -2.32
C SER A 26 2.21 8.15 -3.20
N GLN A 27 3.54 8.22 -3.30
CA GLN A 27 4.23 9.20 -4.13
C GLN A 27 4.26 8.85 -5.62
N PHE A 28 4.26 7.57 -5.99
CA PHE A 28 4.58 7.17 -7.37
C PHE A 28 3.52 6.30 -8.06
N ALA A 29 2.50 5.81 -7.34
CA ALA A 29 1.42 4.97 -7.87
C ALA A 29 0.06 5.68 -7.82
N HIS A 30 -0.04 6.89 -8.40
CA HIS A 30 -1.26 7.72 -8.35
C HIS A 30 -2.51 7.09 -8.97
N SER A 31 -2.36 6.08 -9.84
CA SER A 31 -3.49 5.36 -10.46
C SER A 31 -3.96 4.16 -9.63
N LEU A 32 -3.37 3.92 -8.46
CA LEU A 32 -3.71 2.78 -7.61
C LEU A 32 -5.13 2.95 -7.05
N ARG A 33 -5.99 1.99 -7.37
CA ARG A 33 -7.39 1.94 -6.94
C ARG A 33 -7.64 0.85 -5.91
N GLN A 34 -6.83 -0.20 -5.92
CA GLN A 34 -6.96 -1.32 -5.00
C GLN A 34 -5.61 -1.73 -4.43
N ILE A 35 -5.56 -1.92 -3.11
CA ILE A 35 -4.42 -2.54 -2.44
C ILE A 35 -4.88 -3.58 -1.42
N ASN A 36 -4.31 -4.78 -1.50
CA ASN A 36 -4.49 -5.84 -0.52
C ASN A 36 -3.14 -6.10 0.16
N LEU A 37 -3.11 -6.01 1.49
CA LEU A 37 -1.94 -6.29 2.31
C LEU A 37 -2.27 -7.40 3.30
N SER A 38 -1.46 -8.44 3.36
CA SER A 38 -1.59 -9.48 4.37
C SER A 38 -0.25 -9.98 4.87
N TYR A 39 -0.08 -10.14 6.19
CA TYR A 39 1.18 -10.60 6.78
C TYR A 39 2.39 -9.78 6.28
N CYS A 40 2.31 -8.46 6.43
CA CYS A 40 3.37 -7.50 6.09
C CYS A 40 3.70 -6.66 7.32
N SER A 41 4.89 -6.04 7.34
CA SER A 41 5.37 -5.20 8.44
C SER A 41 4.93 -3.73 8.28
N VAL A 42 3.72 -3.53 7.75
CA VAL A 42 3.10 -2.21 7.57
C VAL A 42 2.30 -1.89 8.82
N THR A 43 2.44 -0.67 9.33
CA THR A 43 1.73 -0.13 10.50
C THR A 43 0.75 0.96 10.07
N ASP A 44 0.06 1.56 11.05
CA ASP A 44 -0.82 2.71 10.83
C ASP A 44 -0.12 3.88 10.11
N VAL A 45 1.20 4.05 10.28
CA VAL A 45 1.97 5.09 9.58
C VAL A 45 1.98 4.85 8.06
N GLY A 46 2.16 3.59 7.64
CA GLY A 46 2.11 3.21 6.24
C GLY A 46 0.69 3.33 5.67
N LEU A 47 -0.33 2.95 6.45
CA LEU A 47 -1.73 3.08 6.04
C LEU A 47 -2.14 4.56 5.86
N LEU A 48 -1.73 5.43 6.77
CA LEU A 48 -1.90 6.87 6.64
C LEU A 48 -1.21 7.40 5.38
N SER A 49 -0.02 6.89 5.05
CA SER A 49 0.66 7.25 3.80
C SER A 49 -0.19 6.88 2.57
N LEU A 50 -0.79 5.69 2.53
CA LEU A 50 -1.69 5.28 1.44
C LEU A 50 -2.96 6.12 1.33
N SER A 51 -3.45 6.67 2.45
CA SER A 51 -4.66 7.52 2.45
C SER A 51 -4.53 8.78 1.59
N SER A 52 -3.29 9.21 1.30
CA SER A 52 -3.03 10.35 0.40
C SER A 52 -3.25 10.04 -1.08
N ILE A 53 -3.45 8.77 -1.44
CA ILE A 53 -3.78 8.37 -2.82
C ILE A 53 -5.27 8.64 -3.07
N SER A 54 -5.56 9.78 -3.70
CA SER A 54 -6.94 10.25 -3.95
C SER A 54 -7.82 9.28 -4.76
N GLY A 55 -7.21 8.39 -5.54
CA GLY A 55 -7.90 7.40 -6.37
C GLY A 55 -8.12 6.04 -5.71
N LEU A 56 -7.65 5.83 -4.47
CA LEU A 56 -7.73 4.54 -3.80
C LEU A 56 -9.16 4.27 -3.33
N GLN A 57 -9.74 3.18 -3.80
CA GLN A 57 -11.15 2.83 -3.58
C GLN A 57 -11.30 1.62 -2.66
N ASN A 58 -10.37 0.66 -2.76
CA ASN A 58 -10.47 -0.60 -2.05
C ASN A 58 -9.16 -0.88 -1.32
N MET A 59 -9.22 -0.96 0.00
CA MET A 59 -8.10 -1.35 0.85
C MET A 59 -8.51 -2.58 1.66
N THR A 60 -7.76 -3.67 1.55
CA THR A 60 -7.96 -4.87 2.37
C THR A 60 -6.70 -5.13 3.18
N ILE A 61 -6.88 -5.30 4.49
CA ILE A 61 -5.80 -5.43 5.46
C ILE A 61 -6.07 -6.64 6.34
N VAL A 62 -5.11 -7.56 6.44
CA VAL A 62 -5.24 -8.77 7.27
C VAL A 62 -3.90 -9.09 7.94
N HIS A 63 -3.89 -9.20 9.28
CA HIS A 63 -2.68 -9.52 10.06
C HIS A 63 -1.47 -8.63 9.69
N LEU A 64 -1.58 -7.33 9.97
CA LEU A 64 -0.46 -6.39 9.88
C LEU A 64 0.20 -6.15 11.25
N ALA A 65 1.37 -5.52 11.22
CA ALA A 65 2.06 -5.07 12.42
C ALA A 65 1.26 -3.94 13.08
N VAL A 66 1.03 -4.04 14.39
CA VAL A 66 0.43 -3.00 15.22
C VAL A 66 1.55 -2.18 15.84
#